data_AF-A0A8H8SYA3-F1
#
_entry.id   AF-A0A8H8SYA3-F1
#
_cell.length_a   1.000
_cell.length_b   1.000
_cell.length_c   1.000
_cell.angle_alpha   90.00
_cell.angle_beta   90.00
_cell.angle_gamma   90.00
#
_symmetry.space_group_name_H-M   'P 1'
#
loop_
_entity.id
_entity.type
_entity.pdbx_description
1 polymer ?
#
loop_
_entity_poly.entity_id
_entity_poly.type
_entity_poly.pdbx_seq_one_letter_code
_entity_poly.pdbx_strand_id
1 'polypeptide(L)'
;MFGSDSGFCRKINRGTGAMVLDFDYAAGICHIAPEAPFPAAYDDLCDVVAHILANPDGYYGTSRITVGKFSAGAALALVINVTMPEDTFRAVTAFYAITNLLLTGSDCPTILKPI
;
A
#
# COMPACT_ATOMS: atom_id res chain seq x y z
N MET A 1 -8.99 -2.04 -8.44
CA MET A 1 -9.98 -1.28 -9.23
C MET A 1 -9.66 0.19 -9.05
N PHE A 2 -9.16 0.82 -10.11
CA PHE A 2 -8.71 2.21 -10.09
C PHE A 2 -9.78 3.16 -9.54
N GLY A 3 -9.38 4.05 -8.63
CA GLY A 3 -10.26 5.10 -8.08
C GLY A 3 -11.32 4.60 -7.09
N SER A 4 -11.28 3.35 -6.65
CA SER A 4 -12.15 2.84 -5.57
C SER A 4 -12.05 3.68 -4.29
N ASP A 5 -10.87 4.24 -4.02
CA ASP A 5 -10.61 5.06 -2.84
C ASP A 5 -10.80 6.58 -3.11
N SER A 6 -11.27 6.97 -4.30
CA SER A 6 -11.35 8.38 -4.72
C SER A 6 -12.12 9.29 -3.77
N GLY A 7 -13.20 8.78 -3.16
CA GLY A 7 -13.96 9.51 -2.14
C GLY A 7 -13.14 9.79 -0.88
N PHE A 8 -12.34 8.82 -0.44
CA PHE A 8 -11.42 8.97 0.68
C PHE A 8 -10.29 9.94 0.32
N CYS A 9 -9.66 9.78 -0.85
CA CYS A 9 -8.60 10.68 -1.32
C CYS A 9 -9.07 12.13 -1.39
N ARG A 10 -10.29 12.38 -1.90
CA ARG A 10 -10.89 13.72 -1.92
C ARG A 10 -11.14 14.26 -0.52
N LYS A 11 -11.56 13.43 0.42
CA LYS A 11 -11.76 13.83 1.82
C LYS A 11 -10.43 14.22 2.48
N ILE A 12 -9.37 13.46 2.26
CA ILE A 12 -8.03 13.78 2.77
C ILE A 12 -7.54 15.10 2.19
N ASN A 13 -7.55 15.26 0.87
CA ASN A 13 -7.13 16.50 0.22
C ASN A 13 -7.91 17.72 0.77
N ARG A 14 -9.24 17.63 0.88
CA ARG A 14 -10.06 18.71 1.45
C ARG A 14 -9.77 19.00 2.92
N GLY A 15 -9.42 17.98 3.69
CA GLY A 15 -9.17 18.10 5.13
C GLY A 15 -7.77 18.59 5.48
N THR A 16 -6.76 18.31 4.65
CA THR A 16 -5.36 18.58 4.94
C THR A 16 -4.70 19.56 3.96
N GLY A 17 -5.29 19.78 2.79
CA GLY A 17 -4.67 20.50 1.68
C GLY A 17 -3.52 19.72 1.02
N ALA A 18 -3.30 18.46 1.40
CA ALA A 18 -2.22 17.64 0.85
C ALA A 18 -2.58 17.14 -0.56
N MET A 19 -1.56 17.05 -1.41
CA MET A 19 -1.65 16.27 -2.64
C MET A 19 -1.80 14.79 -2.27
N VAL A 20 -2.80 14.13 -2.84
CA VAL A 20 -3.07 12.70 -2.62
C VAL A 20 -2.83 11.96 -3.92
N LEU A 21 -1.86 11.04 -3.91
CA LEU A 21 -1.60 10.11 -5.00
C LEU A 21 -2.22 8.75 -4.66
N ASP A 22 -3.22 8.35 -5.44
CA ASP A 22 -3.75 6.98 -5.44
C ASP A 22 -3.24 6.29 -6.72
N PHE A 23 -2.61 5.14 -6.57
CA PHE A 23 -2.00 4.40 -7.67
C PHE A 23 -2.50 2.97 -7.65
N ASP A 24 -2.61 2.37 -8.84
CA ASP A 24 -2.83 0.94 -8.98
C ASP A 24 -1.48 0.23 -8.85
N TYR A 25 -1.45 -0.87 -8.11
CA TYR A 25 -0.27 -1.70 -7.93
C TYR A 25 -0.62 -3.15 -8.22
N ALA A 26 0.39 -3.95 -8.57
CA ALA A 26 0.26 -5.36 -8.85
C ALA A 26 -0.27 -6.10 -7.60
N ALA A 27 -1.56 -6.42 -7.56
CA ALA A 27 -2.23 -6.93 -6.36
C ALA A 27 -1.97 -8.43 -6.11
N GLY A 28 -0.75 -8.82 -5.78
CA GLY A 28 -0.44 -10.18 -5.33
C GLY A 28 -0.98 -10.45 -3.91
N ILE A 29 -1.73 -11.55 -3.73
CA ILE A 29 -2.30 -12.17 -2.50
C ILE A 29 -3.84 -12.34 -2.52
N CYS A 30 -4.56 -11.77 -3.48
CA CYS A 30 -5.97 -12.13 -3.73
C CYS A 30 -6.05 -13.21 -4.83
N HIS A 31 -7.00 -14.16 -4.73
CA HIS A 31 -7.35 -15.14 -5.77
C HIS A 31 -7.61 -14.55 -7.19
N ILE A 32 -7.59 -13.22 -7.31
CA ILE A 32 -7.90 -12.41 -8.49
C ILE A 32 -6.65 -12.03 -9.29
N ALA A 33 -5.42 -12.13 -8.75
CA ALA A 33 -4.19 -11.78 -9.49
C ALA A 33 -2.99 -12.70 -9.20
N PRO A 34 -3.01 -13.98 -9.60
CA PRO A 34 -1.87 -14.89 -9.52
C PRO A 34 -0.70 -14.52 -10.45
N GLU A 35 -0.92 -13.64 -11.42
CA GLU A 35 0.10 -13.21 -12.40
C GLU A 35 1.26 -12.40 -11.80
N ALA A 36 1.09 -11.78 -10.63
CA ALA A 36 2.10 -10.93 -10.01
C ALA A 36 2.20 -11.20 -8.48
N PRO A 37 2.91 -12.26 -8.07
CA PRO A 37 3.10 -12.57 -6.66
C PRO A 37 3.99 -11.54 -5.95
N PHE A 38 4.06 -11.64 -4.63
CA PHE A 38 5.07 -10.92 -3.86
C PHE A 38 6.48 -11.17 -4.45
N PRO A 39 7.32 -10.13 -4.63
CA PRO A 39 7.19 -8.76 -4.10
C PRO A 39 6.60 -7.70 -5.04
N ALA A 40 5.95 -8.05 -6.16
CA ALA A 40 5.58 -7.08 -7.21
C ALA A 40 4.83 -5.83 -6.68
N ALA A 41 3.82 -6.00 -5.82
CA ALA A 41 3.08 -4.90 -5.19
C ALA A 41 3.96 -3.92 -4.40
N TYR A 42 4.98 -4.48 -3.75
CA TYR A 42 5.93 -3.73 -2.92
C TYR A 42 6.93 -2.98 -3.81
N ASP A 43 7.39 -3.61 -4.89
CA ASP A 43 8.30 -2.98 -5.85
C ASP A 43 7.64 -1.78 -6.55
N ASP A 44 6.38 -1.92 -6.98
CA ASP A 44 5.59 -0.81 -7.55
C ASP A 44 5.49 0.38 -6.57
N LEU A 45 5.26 0.07 -5.29
CA LEU A 45 5.17 1.10 -4.24
C LEU A 45 6.55 1.76 -3.98
N CYS A 46 7.65 1.01 -4.09
CA CYS A 46 9.01 1.57 -4.00
C CYS A 46 9.28 2.52 -5.17
N ASP A 47 8.91 2.14 -6.39
CA ASP A 47 9.09 2.96 -7.59
C ASP A 47 8.29 4.26 -7.54
N VAL A 48 7.05 4.20 -7.05
CA VAL A 48 6.21 5.40 -6.84
C VAL A 48 6.88 6.35 -5.84
N VAL A 49 7.38 5.83 -4.71
CA VAL A 49 8.05 6.66 -3.70
C VAL A 49 9.35 7.24 -4.23
N ALA A 50 10.14 6.45 -4.98
CA ALA A 50 11.35 6.92 -5.62
C ALA A 50 11.05 8.05 -6.63
N HIS A 51 9.97 7.92 -7.42
CA HIS A 51 9.53 8.95 -8.35
C HIS A 51 9.12 10.25 -7.64
N ILE A 52 8.37 10.15 -6.54
CA ILE A 52 7.98 11.31 -5.72
C ILE A 52 9.21 12.00 -5.15
N LEU A 53 10.17 11.24 -4.60
CA LEU A 53 11.38 11.77 -4.00
C LEU A 53 12.32 12.39 -5.02
N ALA A 54 12.43 11.80 -6.22
CA ALA A 54 13.18 12.38 -7.33
C ALA A 54 12.62 13.73 -7.76
N ASN A 55 11.30 13.92 -7.60
CA ASN A 55 10.56 15.16 -7.86
C ASN A 55 11.02 15.88 -9.14
N PRO A 56 11.09 15.19 -10.29
CA PRO A 56 11.76 15.70 -11.49
C PRO A 56 11.19 17.04 -11.97
N ASP A 57 9.88 17.24 -11.76
CA ASP A 57 9.16 18.43 -12.20
C ASP A 57 8.91 19.45 -11.09
N GLY A 58 9.36 19.17 -9.85
CA GLY A 58 9.21 20.09 -8.72
C GLY A 58 7.81 20.19 -8.11
N TYR A 59 6.87 19.31 -8.50
CA TYR A 59 5.47 19.37 -8.05
C TYR A 59 5.23 18.82 -6.63
N TYR A 60 6.12 17.95 -6.13
CA TYR A 60 5.89 17.23 -4.88
C TYR A 60 6.56 17.91 -3.67
N GLY A 61 5.83 17.97 -2.56
CA GLY A 61 6.35 18.39 -1.26
C GLY A 61 7.12 17.26 -0.56
N THR A 62 8.37 17.02 -0.95
CA THR A 62 9.17 15.86 -0.51
C THR A 62 9.57 15.85 0.97
N SER A 63 9.45 16.98 1.68
CA SER A 63 9.80 17.07 3.11
C SER A 63 8.71 16.52 4.05
N ARG A 64 7.48 16.31 3.54
CA ARG A 64 6.31 15.92 4.33
C ARG A 64 5.49 14.84 3.62
N ILE A 65 6.12 13.71 3.36
CA ILE A 65 5.46 12.56 2.74
C ILE A 65 4.77 11.72 3.83
N THR A 66 3.56 11.25 3.55
CA THR A 66 2.83 10.30 4.40
C THR A 66 2.31 9.15 3.53
N VAL A 67 2.29 7.93 4.06
CA VAL A 67 1.80 6.75 3.34
C VAL A 67 0.64 6.11 4.08
N GLY A 68 -0.32 5.55 3.35
CA GLY A 68 -1.43 4.85 3.97
C GLY A 68 -2.37 4.20 2.98
N LYS A 69 -3.05 3.15 3.43
CA LYS A 69 -4.00 2.34 2.63
C LYS A 69 -4.89 1.54 3.59
N PHE A 70 -5.72 0.69 3.00
CA PHE A 70 -6.66 -0.20 3.65
C PHE A 70 -6.27 -1.68 3.46
N SER A 71 -6.59 -2.54 4.42
CA SER A 71 -6.44 -4.01 4.31
C SER A 71 -5.03 -4.45 3.89
N ALA A 72 -4.90 -5.25 2.81
CA ALA A 72 -3.62 -5.70 2.26
C ALA A 72 -2.71 -4.53 1.87
N GLY A 73 -3.26 -3.42 1.35
CA GLY A 73 -2.47 -2.23 1.06
C GLY A 73 -1.95 -1.54 2.32
N ALA A 74 -2.67 -1.64 3.44
CA ALA A 74 -2.19 -1.12 4.72
C ALA A 74 -0.99 -1.93 5.24
N ALA A 75 -0.93 -3.23 4.93
CA ALA A 75 0.25 -4.04 5.20
C ALA A 75 1.47 -3.53 4.40
N LEU A 76 1.29 -3.25 3.10
CA LEU A 76 2.33 -2.66 2.27
C LEU A 76 2.80 -1.29 2.79
N ALA A 77 1.87 -0.44 3.24
CA ALA A 77 2.20 0.86 3.85
C ALA A 77 3.06 0.72 5.11
N LEU A 78 2.82 -0.31 5.94
CA LEU A 78 3.64 -0.61 7.10
C LEU A 78 5.02 -1.14 6.69
N VAL A 79 5.08 -2.04 5.70
CA VAL A 79 6.33 -2.62 5.19
C VAL A 79 7.23 -1.54 4.60
N ILE A 80 6.73 -0.68 3.72
CA ILE A 80 7.57 0.36 3.10
C ILE A 80 8.11 1.35 4.13
N ASN A 81 7.35 1.64 5.18
CA ASN A 81 7.79 2.55 6.23
C ASN A 81 8.99 2.00 7.02
N VAL A 82 9.12 0.69 7.15
CA VAL A 82 10.25 0.07 7.86
C VAL A 82 11.42 -0.28 6.94
N THR A 83 11.21 -0.37 5.63
CA THR A 83 12.27 -0.69 4.66
C THR A 83 12.91 0.52 4.01
N MET A 84 12.21 1.66 3.93
CA MET A 84 12.77 2.92 3.46
C MET A 84 13.67 3.58 4.51
N PRO A 85 14.57 4.50 4.10
CA PRO A 85 15.38 5.26 5.04
C PRO A 85 14.54 5.94 6.13
N GLU A 86 15.09 6.06 7.33
CA GLU A 86 14.47 6.83 8.41
C GLU A 86 14.09 8.24 7.91
N ASP A 87 13.03 8.81 8.50
CA ASP A 87 12.47 10.11 8.13
C ASP A 87 11.87 10.24 6.71
N THR A 88 11.81 9.16 5.90
CA THR A 88 11.13 9.18 4.60
C THR A 88 9.65 9.56 4.75
N PHE A 89 8.95 8.94 5.71
CA PHE A 89 7.54 9.22 5.99
C PHE A 89 7.37 9.90 7.34
N ARG A 90 6.55 10.95 7.38
CA ARG A 90 6.18 11.67 8.61
C ARG A 90 5.04 11.01 9.37
N ALA A 91 4.23 10.21 8.67
CA ALA A 91 3.15 9.43 9.26
C ALA A 91 2.79 8.25 8.36
N VAL A 92 2.32 7.18 9.01
CA VAL A 92 1.71 6.02 8.36
C VAL A 92 0.28 5.89 8.84
N THR A 93 -0.67 5.74 7.91
CA THR A 93 -2.06 5.44 8.23
C THR A 93 -2.42 4.05 7.72
N ALA A 94 -2.65 3.12 8.64
CA ALA A 94 -2.91 1.72 8.32
C ALA A 94 -4.30 1.30 8.81
N PHE A 95 -5.27 1.23 7.90
CA PHE A 95 -6.63 0.82 8.26
C PHE A 95 -6.79 -0.70 8.14
N TYR A 96 -7.14 -1.35 9.26
CA TYR A 96 -7.40 -2.79 9.36
C TYR A 96 -6.35 -3.64 8.61
N ALA A 97 -5.07 -3.34 8.89
CA ALA A 97 -3.94 -3.94 8.22
C ALA A 97 -3.81 -5.43 8.53
N ILE A 98 -3.40 -6.19 7.52
CA ILE A 98 -2.96 -7.57 7.69
C ILE A 98 -1.53 -7.52 8.21
N THR A 99 -1.34 -7.78 9.50
CA THR A 99 -0.01 -7.73 10.15
C THR A 99 0.58 -9.11 10.42
N ASN A 100 -0.21 -10.17 10.23
CA ASN A 100 0.22 -11.55 10.36
C ASN A 100 -0.27 -12.34 9.13
N LEU A 101 0.67 -12.85 8.35
CA LEU A 101 0.42 -13.66 7.16
C LEU A 101 0.62 -15.16 7.42
N LEU A 102 0.92 -15.55 8.67
CA LEU A 102 1.06 -16.95 9.04
C LEU A 102 -0.32 -17.61 9.11
N LEU A 103 -0.47 -18.71 8.39
CA LEU A 103 -1.54 -19.67 8.67
C LEU A 103 -1.08 -20.55 9.83
N THR A 104 -1.67 -20.39 11.01
CA THR A 104 -1.49 -21.40 12.06
C THR A 104 -2.32 -22.63 11.68
N GLY A 105 -1.90 -23.84 12.07
CA GLY A 105 -2.59 -25.09 11.68
C GLY A 105 -4.09 -25.12 12.05
N SER A 106 -4.52 -24.29 12.99
CA SER A 106 -5.90 -24.03 13.41
C SER A 106 -6.74 -23.23 12.40
N ASP A 107 -6.10 -22.41 11.56
CA ASP A 107 -6.73 -21.46 10.63
C ASP A 107 -6.72 -21.97 9.18
N CYS A 108 -6.14 -23.14 8.92
CA CYS A 108 -6.18 -23.77 7.61
C CYS A 108 -7.60 -24.28 7.36
N PRO A 109 -8.42 -23.66 6.47
CA PRO A 109 -9.68 -24.25 6.10
C PRO A 109 -9.37 -25.62 5.53
N THR A 110 -9.85 -26.66 6.20
CA THR A 110 -9.58 -28.05 5.83
C THR A 110 -9.87 -28.19 4.34
N ILE A 111 -8.81 -28.38 3.55
CA ILE A 111 -8.87 -28.51 2.10
C ILE A 111 -10.04 -29.43 1.79
N LEU A 112 -10.98 -28.88 1.01
CA LEU A 112 -12.11 -29.59 0.43
C LEU A 112 -11.63 -30.97 -0.04
N LYS A 113 -12.17 -32.03 0.56
CA LYS A 113 -11.94 -33.39 0.08
C LYS A 113 -12.33 -33.41 -1.41
N PRO A 114 -11.46 -33.88 -2.31
CA PRO A 114 -11.85 -34.12 -3.69
C PRO A 114 -12.99 -35.15 -3.70
N ILE A 115 -14.03 -34.85 -4.46
CA ILE A 115 -15.22 -35.68 -4.70
C ILE A 115 -14.85 -36.81 -5.66
#